data_AF-A0A251PFI0-F1
#
_entry.id   AF-A0A251PFI0-F1
#
_cell.length_a   1.000
_cell.length_b   1.000
_cell.length_c   1.000
_cell.angle_alpha   90.00
_cell.angle_beta   90.00
_cell.angle_gamma   90.00
#
_symmetry.space_group_name_H-M   'P 1'
#
loop_
_entity.id
_entity.type
_entity.pdbx_description
1 polymer ?
#
loop_
_entity_poly.entity_id
_entity_poly.type
_entity_poly.pdbx_seq_one_letter_code
_entity_poly.pdbx_strand_id
1 'polypeptide(L)'
;MSQATGDLGEPAAAYAAETSSDNKVVELTQFPITLDSVISVVVPRPKKSRTKKEKEEEEEVLAIQGIEFLADEAVKFDVHVNDDEDSLSRPDESEFAGSFVYLPHKRKRVTTSLRLGITDLLDDVGADGDDSIKVTLVPKYVKRPVTIRHIKIEFLK
;
A
#
# COMPACT_ATOMS: atom_id res chain seq x y z
N MET A 1 -31.31 39.67 -45.16
CA MET A 1 -30.08 38.86 -45.21
C MET A 1 -29.23 39.35 -44.06
N SER A 2 -28.87 38.62 -43.02
CA SER A 2 -28.95 37.22 -42.60
C SER A 2 -28.58 37.29 -41.09
N GLN A 3 -29.24 36.52 -40.20
CA GLN A 3 -28.65 35.38 -39.45
C GLN A 3 -27.23 35.62 -38.89
N ALA A 4 -26.81 35.25 -37.68
CA ALA A 4 -27.33 34.38 -36.62
C ALA A 4 -26.27 34.36 -35.47
N THR A 5 -26.69 33.93 -34.25
CA THR A 5 -25.95 33.08 -33.25
C THR A 5 -24.62 33.59 -32.67
N GLY A 6 -24.20 33.37 -31.42
CA GLY A 6 -24.52 32.48 -30.29
C GLY A 6 -23.33 32.67 -29.30
N ASP A 7 -23.53 32.80 -27.99
CA ASP A 7 -23.72 31.72 -27.00
C ASP A 7 -22.45 30.92 -26.64
N LEU A 8 -22.11 30.92 -25.34
CA LEU A 8 -21.26 29.99 -24.54
C LEU A 8 -19.77 29.88 -24.92
N GLY A 9 -18.80 29.60 -24.03
CA GLY A 9 -18.80 29.15 -22.65
C GLY A 9 -17.39 28.57 -22.35
N GLU A 10 -16.85 28.89 -21.16
CA GLU A 10 -15.74 28.29 -20.37
C GLU A 10 -14.66 27.38 -21.05
N PRO A 11 -13.94 26.51 -20.32
CA PRO A 11 -12.57 26.78 -19.85
C PRO A 11 -11.52 25.86 -20.52
N ALA A 12 -10.26 26.27 -20.50
CA ALA A 12 -9.15 25.39 -20.86
C ALA A 12 -8.94 24.37 -19.72
N ALA A 13 -9.61 23.22 -19.87
CA ALA A 13 -9.54 22.07 -18.96
C ALA A 13 -8.09 21.62 -18.73
N ALA A 14 -7.77 21.40 -17.45
CA ALA A 14 -6.57 20.72 -17.02
C ALA A 14 -6.56 19.29 -17.56
N TYR A 15 -5.45 18.90 -18.19
CA TYR A 15 -5.17 17.53 -18.58
C TYR A 15 -4.82 16.73 -17.31
N ALA A 16 -5.84 16.23 -16.61
CA ALA A 16 -5.65 15.12 -15.69
C ALA A 16 -5.53 13.87 -16.57
N ALA A 17 -4.29 13.39 -16.75
CA ALA A 17 -4.07 12.06 -17.27
C ALA A 17 -4.61 11.07 -16.24
N GLU A 18 -5.81 10.53 -16.47
CA GLU A 18 -6.23 9.27 -15.87
C GLU A 18 -5.31 8.19 -16.44
N THR A 19 -4.17 7.98 -15.78
CA THR A 19 -3.46 6.71 -15.91
C THR A 19 -4.36 5.66 -15.30
N SER A 20 -5.00 4.86 -16.15
CA SER A 20 -5.71 3.65 -15.74
C SER A 20 -4.73 2.79 -14.94
N SER A 21 -4.81 2.89 -13.61
CA SER A 21 -4.04 2.06 -12.71
C SER A 21 -4.63 0.67 -12.81
N ASP A 22 -3.88 -0.29 -13.36
CA ASP A 22 -4.21 -1.71 -13.27
C ASP A 22 -4.07 -2.15 -11.80
N ASN A 23 -5.04 -1.76 -10.98
CA ASN A 23 -5.17 -2.14 -9.58
C ASN A 23 -5.60 -3.60 -9.53
N LYS A 24 -4.82 -4.43 -8.84
CA LYS A 24 -5.05 -5.86 -8.77
C LYS A 24 -5.34 -6.28 -7.34
N VAL A 25 -6.57 -6.72 -7.09
CA VAL A 25 -6.90 -7.42 -5.85
C VAL A 25 -6.36 -8.86 -5.91
N VAL A 26 -5.62 -9.25 -4.89
CA VAL A 26 -4.95 -10.55 -4.80
C VAL A 26 -5.28 -11.28 -3.51
N GLU A 27 -5.39 -12.60 -3.60
CA GLU A 27 -5.61 -13.49 -2.47
C GLU A 27 -4.27 -13.90 -1.81
N LEU A 28 -4.27 -14.12 -0.50
CA LEU A 28 -3.07 -14.58 0.22
C LEU A 28 -2.49 -15.90 -0.33
N THR A 29 -3.32 -16.74 -0.94
CA THR A 29 -2.90 -18.00 -1.58
C THR A 29 -2.13 -17.81 -2.88
N GLN A 30 -2.15 -16.61 -3.47
CA GLN A 30 -1.41 -16.28 -4.70
C GLN A 30 0.04 -15.88 -4.44
N PHE A 31 0.43 -15.73 -3.17
CA PHE A 31 1.81 -15.48 -2.81
C PHE A 31 2.66 -16.75 -3.00
N PRO A 32 3.91 -16.64 -3.49
CA PRO A 32 4.67 -15.41 -3.73
C PRO A 32 4.25 -14.66 -5.00
N ILE A 33 4.18 -13.33 -4.93
CA ILE A 33 3.78 -12.45 -6.04
C ILE A 33 4.92 -11.50 -6.43
N THR A 34 4.98 -11.11 -7.71
CA THR A 34 5.85 -10.03 -8.18
C THR A 34 5.11 -8.71 -8.10
N LEU A 35 5.74 -7.68 -7.54
CA LEU A 35 5.19 -6.34 -7.40
C LEU A 35 5.49 -5.53 -8.68
N ASP A 36 4.72 -5.77 -9.74
CA ASP A 36 4.79 -5.09 -11.04
C ASP A 36 3.74 -3.98 -11.20
N SER A 37 2.57 -4.12 -10.57
CA SER A 37 1.54 -3.09 -10.47
C SER A 37 1.09 -2.86 -9.02
N VAL A 38 0.13 -1.96 -8.83
CA VAL A 38 -0.52 -1.77 -7.53
C VAL A 38 -1.31 -3.02 -7.18
N ILE A 39 -1.04 -3.59 -6.02
CA ILE A 39 -1.74 -4.78 -5.54
C ILE A 39 -2.41 -4.51 -4.21
N SER A 40 -3.62 -5.02 -4.04
CA SER A 40 -4.37 -4.95 -2.78
C SER A 40 -4.68 -6.35 -2.29
N VAL A 41 -4.44 -6.60 -1.00
CA VAL A 41 -4.65 -7.91 -0.37
C VAL A 41 -5.42 -7.75 0.91
N VAL A 42 -6.38 -8.65 1.16
CA VAL A 42 -7.09 -8.71 2.44
C VAL A 42 -6.31 -9.60 3.39
N VAL A 43 -5.90 -9.04 4.53
CA VAL A 43 -5.11 -9.73 5.55
C VAL A 43 -5.95 -9.93 6.82
N PRO A 44 -6.16 -11.17 7.28
CA PRO A 44 -6.92 -11.42 8.50
C PRO A 44 -6.16 -10.95 9.74
N ARG A 45 -6.90 -10.36 10.68
CA ARG A 45 -6.34 -9.90 11.95
C ARG A 45 -6.38 -11.02 13.00
N PRO A 46 -5.36 -11.16 13.86
CA PRO A 46 -5.35 -12.25 14.84
C PRO A 46 -6.23 -11.97 16.07
N LYS A 47 -6.45 -10.70 16.43
CA LYS A 47 -7.42 -10.24 17.45
C LYS A 47 -8.03 -8.91 17.01
N LYS A 48 -9.22 -8.60 17.53
CA LYS A 48 -9.96 -7.36 17.27
C LYS A 48 -10.36 -6.66 18.57
N SER A 49 -10.68 -5.38 18.48
CA SER A 49 -11.24 -4.56 19.57
C SER A 49 -10.44 -4.70 20.88
N ARG A 50 -9.12 -4.53 20.77
CA ARG A 50 -8.22 -4.72 21.91
C ARG A 50 -8.40 -3.62 22.93
N THR A 51 -8.24 -3.96 24.20
CA THR A 51 -8.26 -2.95 25.27
C THR A 51 -7.01 -2.05 25.16
N LYS A 52 -7.09 -0.81 25.65
CA LYS A 52 -5.94 0.12 25.67
C LYS A 52 -4.69 -0.49 26.31
N LYS A 53 -4.89 -1.24 27.40
CA LYS A 53 -3.81 -1.94 28.09
C LYS A 53 -3.15 -3.01 27.21
N GLU A 54 -3.93 -3.78 26.46
CA GLU A 54 -3.35 -4.75 25.53
C GLU A 54 -2.56 -4.05 24.42
N LYS A 55 -3.05 -2.94 23.87
CA LYS A 55 -2.34 -2.15 22.85
C LYS A 55 -1.01 -1.60 23.36
N GLU A 56 -0.93 -1.22 24.63
CA GLU A 56 0.31 -0.80 25.30
C GLU A 56 1.28 -1.97 25.57
N GLU A 57 0.77 -3.19 25.74
CA GLU A 57 1.57 -4.39 26.04
C GLU A 57 2.05 -5.14 24.78
N GLU A 58 1.30 -5.12 23.67
CA GLU A 58 1.69 -5.75 22.41
C GLU A 58 1.29 -4.86 21.21
N GLU A 59 2.26 -4.53 20.35
CA GLU A 59 2.07 -3.78 19.11
C GLU A 59 1.55 -4.70 17.99
N GLU A 60 0.49 -4.31 17.29
CA GLU A 60 0.07 -4.94 16.03
C GLU A 60 1.01 -4.53 14.92
N VAL A 61 1.68 -5.52 14.31
CA VAL A 61 2.68 -5.28 13.28
C VAL A 61 2.31 -5.99 11.99
N LEU A 62 2.20 -5.21 10.91
CA LEU A 62 2.14 -5.71 9.55
C LEU A 62 3.54 -6.16 9.12
N ALA A 63 3.72 -7.47 8.95
CA ALA A 63 4.97 -8.09 8.52
C ALA A 63 4.90 -8.52 7.05
N ILE A 64 5.63 -7.82 6.20
CA ILE A 64 5.86 -8.18 4.79
C ILE A 64 7.18 -8.95 4.73
N GLN A 65 7.10 -10.26 4.48
CA GLN A 65 8.23 -11.18 4.58
C GLN A 65 8.67 -11.73 3.23
N GLY A 66 9.98 -11.96 3.10
CA GLY A 66 10.59 -12.51 1.90
C GLY A 66 10.48 -11.54 0.72
N ILE A 67 10.80 -10.27 0.95
CA ILE A 67 10.97 -9.28 -0.10
C ILE A 67 12.30 -9.61 -0.80
N GLU A 68 12.22 -10.16 -2.01
CA GLU A 68 13.36 -10.61 -2.81
C GLU A 68 13.54 -9.72 -4.04
N PHE A 69 14.73 -9.16 -4.22
CA PHE A 69 15.06 -8.32 -5.38
C PHE A 69 16.57 -8.27 -5.65
N LEU A 70 16.95 -7.70 -6.79
CA LEU A 70 18.34 -7.45 -7.15
C LEU A 70 18.75 -6.04 -6.72
N ALA A 71 19.78 -5.93 -5.88
CA ALA A 71 20.27 -4.67 -5.30
C ALA A 71 21.16 -3.84 -6.26
N ASP A 72 20.92 -3.92 -7.57
CA ASP A 72 21.59 -3.09 -8.59
C ASP A 72 20.87 -1.76 -8.85
N GLU A 73 19.56 -1.71 -8.59
CA GLU A 73 18.72 -0.52 -8.71
C GLU A 73 18.11 -0.14 -7.36
N ALA A 74 17.70 1.11 -7.21
CA ALA A 74 16.87 1.48 -6.07
C ALA A 74 15.52 0.76 -6.16
N VAL A 75 14.94 0.46 -4.99
CA VAL A 75 13.59 -0.10 -4.88
C VAL A 75 12.81 0.77 -3.91
N LYS A 76 11.64 1.25 -4.35
CA LYS A 76 10.68 1.93 -3.48
C LYS A 76 9.26 1.44 -3.77
N PHE A 77 8.56 1.07 -2.71
CA PHE A 77 7.12 0.90 -2.74
C PHE A 77 6.51 1.42 -1.44
N ASP A 78 5.30 1.94 -1.54
CA ASP A 78 4.52 2.47 -0.42
C ASP A 78 3.50 1.42 0.03
N VAL A 79 3.11 1.49 1.29
CA VAL A 79 2.19 0.55 1.95
C VAL A 79 1.06 1.36 2.57
N HIS A 80 -0.15 1.04 2.15
CA HIS A 80 -1.38 1.65 2.63
C HIS A 80 -2.25 0.60 3.31
N VAL A 81 -3.00 1.00 4.32
CA VAL A 81 -3.90 0.15 5.09
C VAL A 81 -5.28 0.77 5.08
N ASN A 82 -6.27 -0.06 4.74
CA ASN A 82 -7.67 0.29 4.62
C ASN A 82 -7.97 1.47 3.66
N ASP A 83 -7.14 1.60 2.63
CA ASP A 83 -7.22 2.66 1.63
C ASP A 83 -7.95 2.19 0.35
N ASP A 84 -8.57 3.13 -0.34
CA ASP A 84 -9.18 2.92 -1.64
C ASP A 84 -8.08 2.84 -2.71
N GLU A 85 -8.04 1.72 -3.44
CA GLU A 85 -6.97 1.48 -4.44
C GLU A 85 -7.02 2.48 -5.60
N ASP A 86 -8.21 3.01 -5.89
CA ASP A 86 -8.45 3.99 -6.95
C ASP A 86 -8.16 5.44 -6.51
N SER A 87 -8.02 5.69 -5.21
CA SER A 87 -7.78 7.01 -4.63
C SER A 87 -6.82 6.96 -3.45
N LEU A 88 -5.63 6.42 -3.70
CA LEU A 88 -4.59 6.25 -2.67
C LEU A 88 -4.30 7.55 -1.92
N SER A 89 -4.37 7.44 -0.59
CA SER A 89 -4.12 8.51 0.36
C SER A 89 -2.71 9.09 0.23
N ARG A 90 -2.52 10.33 0.65
CA ARG A 90 -1.20 10.96 0.72
C ARG A 90 -0.45 10.53 1.99
N PRO A 91 0.89 10.73 2.06
CA PRO A 91 1.65 10.39 3.27
C PRO A 91 1.23 11.13 4.55
N ASP A 92 0.45 12.21 4.41
CA ASP A 92 -0.14 12.99 5.51
C ASP A 92 -1.50 12.48 6.00
N GLU A 93 -2.03 11.41 5.39
CA GLU A 93 -3.32 10.83 5.72
C GLU A 93 -3.15 9.50 6.49
N SER A 94 -4.16 9.15 7.27
CA SER A 94 -4.13 8.06 8.26
C SER A 94 -3.89 6.68 7.64
N GLU A 95 -4.27 6.49 6.37
CA GLU A 95 -4.20 5.19 5.71
C GLU A 95 -2.77 4.82 5.28
N PHE A 96 -1.83 5.78 5.29
CA PHE A 96 -0.44 5.53 4.92
C PHE A 96 0.34 4.87 6.07
N ALA A 97 0.66 3.58 5.93
CA ALA A 97 1.39 2.82 6.93
C ALA A 97 2.92 2.96 6.84
N GLY A 98 3.45 3.26 5.65
CA GLY A 98 4.88 3.50 5.46
C GLY A 98 5.41 3.18 4.07
N SER A 99 6.73 3.27 3.92
CA SER A 99 7.43 2.94 2.67
C SER A 99 8.56 1.95 2.90
N PHE A 100 8.72 1.02 1.96
CA PHE A 100 9.97 0.29 1.80
C PHE A 100 10.90 1.08 0.88
N VAL A 101 12.13 1.34 1.32
CA VAL A 101 13.15 1.97 0.49
C VAL A 101 14.45 1.17 0.59
N TYR A 102 15.01 0.83 -0.56
CA TYR A 102 16.33 0.23 -0.66
C TYR A 102 17.18 1.03 -1.66
N LEU A 103 18.38 1.42 -1.22
CA LEU A 103 19.34 2.12 -2.06
C LEU A 103 20.33 1.14 -2.70
N PRO A 104 20.66 1.32 -3.99
CA PRO A 104 21.59 0.44 -4.69
C PRO A 104 22.98 0.55 -4.08
N HIS A 105 23.66 -0.59 -3.91
CA HIS A 105 24.99 -0.60 -3.30
C HIS A 105 25.94 -1.55 -4.02
N LYS A 106 25.57 -2.82 -4.14
CA LYS A 106 26.30 -3.84 -4.93
C LYS A 106 25.29 -4.79 -5.55
N ARG A 107 25.52 -5.19 -6.79
CA ARG A 107 24.69 -6.16 -7.49
C ARG A 107 24.74 -7.52 -6.77
N LYS A 108 23.76 -7.77 -5.91
CA LYS A 108 23.53 -9.03 -5.22
C LYS A 108 22.03 -9.25 -5.07
N ARG A 109 21.62 -10.51 -4.95
CA ARG A 109 20.25 -10.82 -4.56
C ARG A 109 20.10 -10.53 -3.07
N VAL A 110 19.06 -9.77 -2.71
CA VAL A 110 18.74 -9.42 -1.34
C VAL A 110 17.38 -10.02 -1.01
N THR A 111 17.31 -10.66 0.16
CA THR A 111 16.06 -11.10 0.77
C THR A 111 15.92 -10.37 2.09
N THR A 112 14.84 -9.64 2.27
CA THR A 112 14.57 -8.86 3.48
C THR A 112 13.10 -8.93 3.88
N SER A 113 12.76 -8.27 4.98
CA SER A 113 11.39 -8.12 5.47
C SER A 113 11.14 -6.69 5.92
N LEU A 114 9.92 -6.20 5.75
CA LEU A 114 9.43 -4.96 6.32
C LEU A 114 8.45 -5.27 7.45
N ARG A 115 8.53 -4.48 8.52
CA ARG A 115 7.61 -4.54 9.66
C ARG A 115 7.11 -3.13 9.93
N LEU A 116 5.81 -2.94 9.94
CA LEU A 116 5.15 -1.66 10.20
C LEU A 116 4.22 -1.81 11.39
N GLY A 117 4.38 -0.98 12.42
CA GLY A 117 3.42 -0.88 13.50
C GLY A 117 2.14 -0.25 12.97
N ILE A 118 1.00 -0.89 13.20
CA ILE A 118 -0.31 -0.47 12.70
C ILE A 118 -1.31 -0.25 13.83
N THR A 119 -0.92 -0.40 15.11
CA THR A 119 -1.88 -0.26 16.23
C THR A 119 -2.57 1.11 16.22
N ASP A 120 -1.78 2.18 16.19
CA ASP A 120 -2.31 3.55 16.17
C ASP A 120 -3.05 3.83 14.85
N LEU A 121 -2.51 3.33 13.74
CA LEU A 121 -3.13 3.48 12.42
C LEU A 121 -4.55 2.91 12.39
N LEU A 122 -4.75 1.71 12.95
CA LEU A 122 -6.06 1.05 12.98
C LEU A 122 -7.09 1.82 13.82
N ASP A 123 -6.64 2.54 14.85
CA ASP A 123 -7.50 3.41 15.65
C ASP A 123 -7.89 4.68 14.89
N ASP A 124 -6.94 5.28 14.17
CA ASP A 124 -7.16 6.50 13.38
C ASP A 124 -8.12 6.25 12.20
N VAL A 125 -7.97 5.14 11.48
CA VAL A 125 -8.87 4.75 10.36
C VAL A 125 -10.18 4.10 10.84
N GLY A 126 -10.33 3.85 12.14
CA GLY A 126 -11.53 3.24 12.74
C GLY A 126 -11.72 1.75 12.42
N ALA A 127 -10.67 1.04 12.00
CA ALA A 127 -10.71 -0.38 11.62
C ALA A 127 -10.44 -1.35 12.78
N ASP A 128 -10.35 -0.89 14.03
CA ASP A 128 -10.08 -1.75 15.19
C ASP A 128 -11.15 -2.84 15.41
N GLY A 129 -12.38 -2.62 14.93
CA GLY A 129 -13.48 -3.60 14.98
C GLY A 129 -13.43 -4.68 13.90
N ASP A 130 -12.62 -4.51 12.85
CA ASP A 130 -12.69 -5.34 11.65
C ASP A 130 -11.89 -6.64 11.80
N ASP A 131 -12.44 -7.73 11.26
CA ASP A 131 -11.82 -9.06 11.29
C ASP A 131 -10.62 -9.17 10.32
N SER A 132 -10.55 -8.29 9.33
CA SER A 132 -9.51 -8.26 8.31
C SER A 132 -9.30 -6.83 7.82
N ILE A 133 -8.08 -6.53 7.39
CA ILE A 133 -7.73 -5.22 6.82
C ILE A 133 -7.29 -5.37 5.37
N LYS A 134 -7.61 -4.37 4.56
CA LYS A 134 -7.09 -4.27 3.20
C LYS A 134 -5.70 -3.63 3.24
N VAL A 135 -4.70 -4.28 2.67
CA VAL A 135 -3.34 -3.75 2.55
C VAL A 135 -3.05 -3.52 1.07
N THR A 136 -2.70 -2.30 0.71
CA THR A 136 -2.37 -1.93 -0.66
C THR A 136 -0.87 -1.62 -0.78
N LEU A 137 -0.20 -2.28 -1.71
CA LEU A 137 1.22 -2.11 -2.01
C LEU A 137 1.37 -1.38 -3.33
N VAL A 138 2.06 -0.24 -3.29
CA VAL A 138 2.13 0.70 -4.39
C VAL A 138 3.58 0.79 -4.87
N PRO A 139 3.98 0.11 -5.97
CA PRO A 139 5.31 0.25 -6.51
C PRO A 139 5.53 1.68 -7.06
N LYS A 140 6.42 2.46 -6.43
CA LYS A 140 6.77 3.81 -6.90
C LYS A 140 8.03 3.82 -7.75
N TYR A 141 9.02 3.02 -7.37
CA TYR A 141 10.28 2.90 -8.10
C TYR A 141 10.72 1.44 -8.08
N VAL A 142 10.22 0.66 -9.03
CA VAL A 142 10.50 -0.77 -9.17
C VAL A 142 10.92 -1.05 -10.61
N LYS A 143 12.22 -0.90 -10.89
CA LYS A 143 12.80 -1.15 -12.23
C LYS A 143 13.17 -2.63 -12.47
N ARG A 144 13.23 -3.40 -11.40
CA ARG A 144 13.53 -4.83 -11.39
C ARG A 144 12.39 -5.56 -10.71
N PRO A 145 12.11 -6.83 -11.09
CA PRO A 145 11.12 -7.63 -10.39
C PRO A 145 11.44 -7.70 -8.89
N VAL A 146 10.49 -7.26 -8.07
CA VAL A 146 10.51 -7.43 -6.61
C VAL A 146 9.48 -8.50 -6.29
N THR A 147 9.90 -9.59 -5.65
CA THR A 147 9.00 -10.66 -5.22
C THR A 147 8.69 -10.50 -3.75
N ILE A 148 7.43 -10.63 -3.37
CA ILE A 148 6.97 -10.66 -1.97
C ILE A 148 6.44 -12.06 -1.71
N ARG A 149 6.91 -12.69 -0.62
CA ARG A 149 6.58 -14.10 -0.34
C ARG A 149 5.41 -14.28 0.59
N HIS A 150 5.28 -13.45 1.62
CA HIS A 150 4.17 -13.56 2.57
C HIS A 150 3.86 -12.20 3.18
N ILE A 151 2.60 -11.98 3.51
CA ILE A 151 2.12 -10.82 4.28
C ILE A 151 1.27 -11.38 5.41
N LYS A 152 1.53 -10.92 6.63
CA LYS A 152 0.78 -11.32 7.82
C LYS A 152 0.81 -10.22 8.88
N ILE A 153 -0.13 -10.30 9.82
CA ILE A 153 -0.15 -9.44 11.00
C ILE A 153 0.29 -10.28 12.20
N GLU A 154 1.22 -9.75 12.98
CA GLU A 154 1.76 -10.40 14.18
C GLU A 154 1.74 -9.43 15.35
N PHE A 155 1.71 -9.95 16.57
CA PHE A 155 1.90 -9.13 17.77
C PHE A 155 3.37 -9.15 18.19
N LEU A 156 3.94 -7.97 18.41
CA LEU A 156 5.25 -7.82 19.04
C LEU A 156 5.08 -7.26 20.45
N LYS A 157 5.70 -7.91 21.42
CA LYS A 157 5.80 -7.43 22.82
C LYS A 157 7.00 -6.53 23.00
#